data_AF-A0A949B0T5-F1
#
_entry.id   AF-A0A949B0T5-F1
#
_cell.length_a   1.000
_cell.length_b   1.000
_cell.length_c   1.000
_cell.angle_alpha   90.00
_cell.angle_beta   90.00
_cell.angle_gamma   90.00
#
_symmetry.space_group_name_H-M   'P 1'
#
loop_
_entity.id
_entity.type
_entity.pdbx_description
1 polymer ?
#
loop_
_entity_poly.entity_id
_entity_poly.type
_entity_poly.pdbx_seq_one_letter_code
_entity_poly.pdbx_strand_id
1 'polypeptide(L)'
;VRVHSECLTGDGLGSLRCDCGPQLRAGLAIAAAEGGLVIYLGGHEGRGIGLLGKLAAYALQDDGRDTVQANLELGYPVDGREYGAAAAILHDLGVDSLRLLTNNPDKVLGLRAGGIEVVSVEPLESGANRHNLGYLRAKRDQLGHSLRLAEGGR
;
A
#
# COMPACT_ATOMS: atom_id res chain seq x y z
N VAL A 1 -1.60 -13.14 6.15
CA VAL A 1 -0.36 -12.50 5.65
C VAL A 1 -0.63 -11.08 5.23
N ARG A 2 0.26 -10.14 5.56
CA ARG A 2 0.26 -8.75 5.09
C ARG A 2 1.52 -8.48 4.29
N VAL A 3 1.40 -8.12 3.02
CA VAL A 3 2.52 -7.58 2.23
C VAL A 3 2.48 -6.06 2.33
N HIS A 4 3.37 -5.47 3.10
CA HIS A 4 3.48 -4.03 3.30
C HIS A 4 4.50 -3.43 2.34
N SER A 5 4.13 -2.37 1.64
CA SER A 5 5.04 -1.60 0.80
C SER A 5 5.66 -0.51 1.66
N GLU A 6 6.99 -0.42 1.67
CA GLU A 6 7.73 0.59 2.44
C GLU A 6 7.16 2.01 2.27
N CYS A 7 7.04 2.73 3.38
CA CYS A 7 6.67 4.14 3.40
C CYS A 7 7.30 4.82 4.63
N LEU A 8 8.49 5.36 4.49
CA LEU A 8 9.24 6.00 5.58
C LEU A 8 8.42 7.08 6.28
N THR A 9 7.76 7.95 5.51
CA THR A 9 6.98 9.06 6.08
C THR A 9 5.83 8.57 6.95
N GLY A 10 5.14 7.50 6.54
CA GLY A 10 4.00 6.96 7.29
C GLY A 10 4.45 6.06 8.44
N ASP A 11 5.39 5.17 8.15
CA ASP A 11 5.80 4.08 9.05
C ASP A 11 6.77 4.59 10.13
N GLY A 12 7.76 5.40 9.75
CA GLY A 12 8.80 5.89 10.66
C GLY A 12 8.54 7.30 11.23
N LEU A 13 7.93 8.19 10.44
CA LEU A 13 7.76 9.61 10.84
C LEU A 13 6.32 9.98 11.24
N GLY A 14 5.38 9.03 11.22
CA GLY A 14 4.01 9.25 11.68
C GLY A 14 3.19 10.23 10.83
N SER A 15 3.50 10.36 9.54
CA SER A 15 2.79 11.26 8.62
C SER A 15 1.29 10.99 8.58
N LEU A 16 0.51 12.08 8.68
CA LEU A 16 -0.94 12.07 8.56
C LEU A 16 -1.43 12.14 7.10
N ARG A 17 -0.53 12.38 6.12
CA ARG A 17 -0.88 12.52 4.69
C ARG A 17 -1.21 11.18 4.02
N CYS A 18 -0.92 10.06 4.67
CA CYS A 18 -1.19 8.71 4.17
C CYS A 18 -1.75 7.79 5.26
N ASP A 19 -2.08 6.57 4.90
CA ASP A 19 -2.59 5.53 5.81
C ASP A 19 -1.58 4.40 6.08
N CYS A 20 -0.34 4.53 5.59
CA CYS A 20 0.67 3.46 5.63
C CYS A 20 1.05 3.04 7.05
N GLY A 21 1.41 4.00 7.92
CA GLY A 21 1.79 3.70 9.30
C GLY A 21 0.67 3.02 10.11
N PRO A 22 -0.57 3.56 10.11
CA PRO A 22 -1.72 2.87 10.68
C PRO A 22 -1.95 1.46 10.11
N GLN A 23 -1.82 1.26 8.79
CA GLN A 23 -1.94 -0.07 8.18
C GLN A 23 -0.83 -1.03 8.62
N LEU A 24 0.41 -0.58 8.76
CA LEU A 24 1.52 -1.40 9.26
C LEU A 24 1.23 -1.89 10.67
N ARG A 25 0.83 -0.97 11.57
CA ARG A 25 0.48 -1.30 12.96
C ARG A 25 -0.70 -2.27 13.03
N ALA A 26 -1.74 -2.06 12.22
CA ALA A 26 -2.89 -2.96 12.18
C ALA A 26 -2.51 -4.36 11.68
N GLY A 27 -1.68 -4.46 10.64
CA GLY A 27 -1.17 -5.74 10.14
C GLY A 27 -0.31 -6.48 11.17
N LEU A 28 0.56 -5.78 11.88
CA LEU A 28 1.36 -6.34 12.98
C LEU A 28 0.48 -6.82 14.13
N ALA A 29 -0.54 -6.04 14.52
CA ALA A 29 -1.46 -6.42 15.60
C ALA A 29 -2.26 -7.69 15.25
N ILE A 30 -2.77 -7.80 14.02
CA ILE A 30 -3.48 -9.00 13.55
C ILE A 30 -2.53 -10.21 13.53
N ALA A 31 -1.32 -10.04 12.99
CA ALA A 31 -0.33 -11.13 12.96
C ALA A 31 0.09 -11.58 14.37
N ALA A 32 0.18 -10.67 15.33
CA ALA A 32 0.48 -10.99 16.72
C ALA A 32 -0.67 -11.73 17.42
N ALA A 33 -1.94 -11.39 17.08
CA ALA A 33 -3.12 -11.98 17.70
C ALA A 33 -3.51 -13.34 17.09
N GLU A 34 -3.42 -13.48 15.77
CA GLU A 34 -3.89 -14.67 15.03
C GLU A 34 -2.75 -15.57 14.55
N GLY A 35 -1.49 -15.13 14.68
CA GLY A 35 -0.36 -15.69 13.96
C GLY A 35 -0.32 -15.22 12.50
N GLY A 36 0.85 -15.33 11.87
CA GLY A 36 1.05 -15.04 10.46
C GLY A 36 2.27 -14.16 10.19
N LEU A 37 2.31 -13.60 8.97
CA LEU A 37 3.47 -12.90 8.45
C LEU A 37 3.14 -11.46 8.04
N VAL A 38 4.03 -10.53 8.39
CA VAL A 38 4.11 -9.19 7.79
C VAL A 38 5.40 -9.13 6.98
N ILE A 39 5.27 -9.07 5.66
CA ILE A 39 6.40 -8.93 4.74
C ILE A 39 6.57 -7.44 4.42
N TYR A 40 7.69 -6.86 4.85
CA TYR A 40 8.03 -5.47 4.58
C TYR A 40 8.89 -5.38 3.32
N LEU A 41 8.31 -4.91 2.22
CA LEU A 41 9.01 -4.80 0.94
C LEU A 41 9.72 -3.45 0.84
N GLY A 42 11.05 -3.48 0.98
CA GLY A 42 11.92 -2.36 0.69
C GLY A 42 11.96 -2.03 -0.81
N GLY A 43 12.29 -0.79 -1.15
CA GLY A 43 12.32 -0.31 -2.54
C GLY A 43 10.95 0.03 -3.12
N HIS A 44 9.87 -0.17 -2.36
CA HIS A 44 8.51 0.22 -2.74
C HIS A 44 8.11 1.64 -2.34
N GLU A 45 9.03 2.40 -1.74
CA GLU A 45 8.78 3.79 -1.36
C GLU A 45 8.29 4.59 -2.58
N GLY A 46 7.28 5.43 -2.36
CA GLY A 46 6.67 6.21 -3.43
C GLY A 46 6.02 5.39 -4.55
N ARG A 47 5.68 4.11 -4.32
CA ARG A 47 5.28 3.15 -5.36
C ARG A 47 6.39 2.79 -6.34
N GLY A 48 7.61 2.62 -5.82
CA GLY A 48 8.77 2.20 -6.61
C GLY A 48 9.57 3.34 -7.22
N ILE A 49 9.20 4.60 -6.96
CA ILE A 49 9.94 5.79 -7.45
C ILE A 49 10.95 6.31 -6.40
N GLY A 50 10.96 5.71 -5.20
CA GLY A 50 11.83 6.10 -4.10
C GLY A 50 11.35 7.34 -3.33
N LEU A 51 12.05 7.63 -2.23
CA LEU A 51 11.68 8.72 -1.31
C LEU A 51 11.78 10.10 -1.97
N LEU A 52 12.86 10.35 -2.72
CA LEU A 52 13.07 11.65 -3.37
C LEU A 52 12.02 11.90 -4.45
N GLY A 53 11.69 10.90 -5.26
CA GLY A 53 10.62 10.98 -6.26
C GLY A 53 9.26 11.26 -5.62
N LYS A 54 8.96 10.60 -4.49
CA LYS A 54 7.74 10.87 -3.70
C LYS A 54 7.68 12.31 -3.17
N LEU A 55 8.77 12.83 -2.63
CA LEU A 55 8.81 14.20 -2.12
C LEU A 55 8.66 15.23 -3.25
N ALA A 56 9.25 14.97 -4.42
CA ALA A 56 9.03 15.78 -5.62
C ALA A 56 7.56 15.75 -6.06
N ALA A 57 6.93 14.56 -6.11
CA ALA A 57 5.52 14.43 -6.44
C ALA A 57 4.61 15.14 -5.43
N TYR A 58 4.97 15.14 -4.14
CA TYR A 58 4.25 15.92 -3.12
C TYR A 58 4.34 17.42 -3.34
N ALA A 59 5.51 17.94 -3.72
CA ALA A 59 5.63 19.36 -4.06
C ALA A 59 4.71 19.73 -5.23
N LEU A 60 4.62 18.87 -6.26
CA LEU A 60 3.70 19.10 -7.37
C LEU A 60 2.22 19.05 -6.96
N GLN A 61 1.87 18.15 -6.05
CA GLN A 61 0.51 18.03 -5.51
C GLN A 61 0.12 19.21 -4.62
N ASP A 62 1.06 19.74 -3.83
CA ASP A 62 0.85 20.92 -2.99
C ASP A 62 0.56 22.17 -3.86
N ASP A 63 1.02 22.17 -5.12
CA ASP A 63 0.69 23.17 -6.14
C ASP A 63 -0.55 22.81 -7.01
N GLY A 64 -1.30 21.75 -6.66
CA GLY A 64 -2.60 21.43 -7.25
C GLY A 64 -2.63 20.32 -8.31
N ARG A 65 -1.51 19.65 -8.62
CA ARG A 65 -1.51 18.46 -9.50
C ARG A 65 -2.15 17.27 -8.78
N ASP A 66 -2.82 16.39 -9.50
CA ASP A 66 -3.19 15.09 -8.94
C ASP A 66 -1.99 14.12 -8.91
N THR A 67 -2.17 12.95 -8.27
CA THR A 67 -1.09 11.98 -8.11
C THR A 67 -0.58 11.42 -9.44
N VAL A 68 -1.45 11.22 -10.43
CA VAL A 68 -1.08 10.67 -11.73
C VAL A 68 -0.32 11.71 -12.54
N GLN A 69 -0.85 12.94 -12.59
CA GLN A 69 -0.22 14.09 -13.26
C GLN A 69 1.19 14.34 -12.71
N ALA A 70 1.32 14.42 -11.38
CA ALA A 70 2.61 14.65 -10.74
C ALA A 70 3.66 13.59 -11.11
N ASN A 71 3.28 12.31 -11.14
CA ASN A 71 4.21 11.25 -11.51
C ASN A 71 4.62 11.32 -12.99
N LEU A 72 3.65 11.55 -13.89
CA LEU A 72 3.94 11.64 -15.33
C LEU A 72 4.78 12.86 -15.69
N GLU A 73 4.55 14.01 -15.06
CA GLU A 73 5.37 15.23 -15.22
C GLU A 73 6.83 14.99 -14.81
N LEU A 74 7.06 14.15 -13.79
CA LEU A 74 8.39 13.78 -13.32
C LEU A 74 9.03 12.62 -14.12
N GLY A 75 8.33 12.09 -15.13
CA GLY A 75 8.80 10.96 -15.94
C GLY A 75 8.73 9.60 -15.22
N TYR A 76 7.94 9.50 -14.15
CA TYR A 76 7.77 8.27 -13.39
C TYR A 76 6.53 7.47 -13.83
N PRO A 77 6.55 6.13 -13.68
CA PRO A 77 5.32 5.34 -13.78
C PRO A 77 4.33 5.72 -12.68
N VAL A 78 3.03 5.52 -12.94
CA VAL A 78 1.97 5.71 -11.93
C VAL A 78 2.13 4.74 -10.75
N ASP A 79 2.59 3.53 -11.05
CA ASP A 79 2.93 2.49 -10.10
C ASP A 79 4.04 1.61 -10.67
N GLY A 80 5.21 1.59 -10.02
CA GLY A 80 6.36 0.77 -10.41
C GLY A 80 6.58 -0.44 -9.49
N ARG A 81 5.61 -0.79 -8.64
CA ARG A 81 5.77 -1.87 -7.67
C ARG A 81 5.64 -3.23 -8.32
N GLU A 82 6.46 -4.17 -7.86
CA GLU A 82 6.36 -5.59 -8.18
C GLU A 82 6.25 -6.44 -6.92
N TYR A 83 5.60 -7.59 -6.99
CA TYR A 83 5.37 -8.43 -5.80
C TYR A 83 6.11 -9.78 -5.86
N GLY A 84 7.01 -9.96 -6.83
CA GLY A 84 7.82 -11.17 -6.99
C GLY A 84 8.66 -11.47 -5.75
N ALA A 85 9.28 -10.45 -5.15
CA ALA A 85 10.05 -10.60 -3.92
C ALA A 85 9.19 -11.15 -2.75
N ALA A 86 7.93 -10.70 -2.62
CA ALA A 86 7.03 -11.24 -1.59
C ALA A 86 6.67 -12.70 -1.86
N ALA A 87 6.40 -13.07 -3.12
CA ALA A 87 6.14 -14.46 -3.48
C ALA A 87 7.35 -15.36 -3.19
N ALA A 88 8.56 -14.91 -3.54
CA ALA A 88 9.79 -15.64 -3.26
C ALA A 88 10.02 -15.86 -1.75
N ILE A 89 9.78 -14.83 -0.93
CA ILE A 89 9.85 -14.94 0.54
C ILE A 89 8.81 -15.95 1.05
N LEU A 90 7.59 -15.93 0.52
CA LEU A 90 6.54 -16.86 0.95
C LEU A 90 6.89 -18.31 0.62
N HIS A 91 7.43 -18.57 -0.57
CA HIS A 91 7.90 -19.90 -0.97
C HIS A 91 9.05 -20.39 -0.09
N ASP A 92 10.03 -19.54 0.20
CA ASP A 92 11.16 -19.88 1.10
C ASP A 92 10.69 -20.25 2.51
N LEU A 93 9.62 -19.61 2.98
CA LEU A 93 8.98 -19.89 4.27
C LEU A 93 7.98 -21.06 4.21
N GLY A 94 7.84 -21.73 3.06
CA GLY A 94 6.93 -22.87 2.87
C GLY A 94 5.44 -22.50 2.90
N VAL A 95 5.09 -21.28 2.50
CA VAL A 95 3.71 -20.78 2.47
C VAL A 95 3.15 -20.86 1.06
N ASP A 96 2.37 -21.91 0.79
CA ASP A 96 1.75 -22.11 -0.53
C ASP A 96 0.36 -21.45 -0.65
N SER A 97 -0.33 -21.26 0.47
CA SER A 97 -1.65 -20.63 0.53
C SER A 97 -1.81 -19.66 1.70
N LEU A 98 -2.60 -18.60 1.52
CA LEU A 98 -2.78 -17.56 2.54
C LEU A 98 -4.09 -16.79 2.48
N ARG A 99 -4.53 -16.27 3.64
CA ARG A 99 -5.45 -15.13 3.73
C ARG A 99 -4.66 -13.83 3.62
N LEU A 100 -4.98 -12.98 2.66
CA LEU A 100 -4.22 -11.75 2.37
C LEU A 100 -4.91 -10.51 2.95
N LEU A 101 -4.20 -9.77 3.80
CA LEU A 101 -4.67 -8.49 4.34
C LEU A 101 -4.37 -7.34 3.35
N THR A 102 -5.29 -7.03 2.44
CA THR A 102 -5.09 -6.00 1.41
C THR A 102 -6.38 -5.39 0.89
N ASN A 103 -6.30 -4.12 0.51
CA ASN A 103 -7.30 -3.43 -0.31
C ASN A 103 -6.84 -3.24 -1.76
N ASN A 104 -5.59 -3.59 -2.06
CA ASN A 104 -5.00 -3.45 -3.40
C ASN A 104 -5.16 -4.77 -4.18
N PRO A 105 -5.93 -4.81 -5.28
CA PRO A 105 -6.04 -5.98 -6.14
C PRO A 105 -4.71 -6.39 -6.79
N ASP A 106 -3.79 -5.46 -7.05
CA ASP A 106 -2.50 -5.78 -7.68
C ASP A 106 -1.62 -6.65 -6.79
N LYS A 107 -1.76 -6.53 -5.46
CA LYS A 107 -1.07 -7.43 -4.51
C LYS A 107 -1.59 -8.86 -4.65
N VAL A 108 -2.90 -9.03 -4.87
CA VAL A 108 -3.52 -10.35 -5.09
C VAL A 108 -3.00 -10.93 -6.41
N LEU A 109 -3.04 -10.15 -7.49
CA LEU A 109 -2.58 -10.58 -8.81
C LEU A 109 -1.09 -10.92 -8.80
N GLY A 110 -0.26 -10.08 -8.20
CA GLY A 110 1.19 -10.30 -8.13
C GLY A 110 1.58 -11.55 -7.35
N LEU A 111 0.91 -11.84 -6.23
CA LEU A 111 1.14 -13.08 -5.47
C LEU A 111 0.66 -14.32 -6.23
N ARG A 112 -0.52 -14.26 -6.87
CA ARG A 112 -1.03 -15.36 -7.70
C ARG A 112 -0.12 -15.65 -8.89
N ALA A 113 0.38 -14.61 -9.56
CA ALA A 113 1.35 -14.74 -10.64
C ALA A 113 2.67 -15.37 -10.15
N GLY A 114 3.03 -15.14 -8.89
CA GLY A 114 4.14 -15.80 -8.20
C GLY A 114 3.83 -17.22 -7.69
N GLY A 115 2.68 -17.81 -8.04
CA GLY A 115 2.32 -19.18 -7.66
C GLY A 115 1.75 -19.34 -6.24
N ILE A 116 1.37 -18.25 -5.57
CA ILE A 116 0.77 -18.29 -4.23
C ILE A 116 -0.75 -18.37 -4.34
N GLU A 117 -1.36 -19.33 -3.64
CA GLU A 117 -2.82 -19.43 -3.54
C GLU A 117 -3.37 -18.41 -2.53
N VAL A 118 -4.01 -17.36 -3.03
CA VAL A 118 -4.74 -16.40 -2.18
C VAL A 118 -6.17 -16.91 -1.95
N VAL A 119 -6.39 -17.58 -0.82
CA VAL A 119 -7.66 -18.24 -0.47
C VAL A 119 -8.75 -17.25 -0.03
N SER A 120 -8.37 -16.15 0.62
CA SER A 120 -9.28 -15.04 0.92
C SER A 120 -8.53 -13.71 0.91
N VAL A 121 -9.27 -12.64 0.65
CA VAL A 121 -8.78 -11.26 0.74
C VAL A 121 -9.55 -10.57 1.84
N GLU A 122 -8.85 -10.19 2.90
CA GLU A 122 -9.44 -9.47 4.03
C GLU A 122 -9.08 -7.98 3.91
N PRO A 123 -10.08 -7.07 3.89
CA PRO A 123 -9.82 -5.64 3.84
C PRO A 123 -9.04 -5.15 5.06
N LEU A 124 -8.12 -4.21 4.85
CA LEU A 124 -7.36 -3.56 5.92
C LEU A 124 -7.49 -2.04 5.83
N GLU A 125 -8.59 -1.53 6.36
CA GLU A 125 -8.88 -0.10 6.44
C GLU A 125 -8.39 0.47 7.77
N SER A 126 -7.79 1.66 7.75
CA SER A 126 -7.24 2.29 8.97
C SER A 126 -7.84 3.67 9.27
N GLY A 127 -8.95 4.00 8.60
CA GLY A 127 -9.68 5.24 8.77
C GLY A 127 -9.16 6.41 7.92
N ALA A 128 -10.08 7.31 7.58
CA ALA A 128 -9.77 8.57 6.92
C ALA A 128 -9.66 9.70 7.94
N ASN A 129 -8.82 10.68 7.64
CA ASN A 129 -8.72 11.94 8.35
C ASN A 129 -8.64 13.09 7.33
N ARG A 130 -8.71 14.34 7.80
CA ARG A 130 -8.70 15.52 6.92
C ARG A 130 -7.47 15.63 6.00
N HIS A 131 -6.34 15.05 6.39
CA HIS A 131 -5.05 15.14 5.69
C HIS A 131 -4.83 14.00 4.68
N ASN A 132 -5.42 12.82 4.88
CA ASN A 132 -5.25 11.68 3.97
C ASN A 132 -6.47 11.39 3.09
N LEU A 133 -7.60 12.10 3.25
CA LEU A 133 -8.82 11.84 2.49
C LEU A 133 -8.59 11.92 0.97
N GLY A 134 -7.84 12.93 0.49
CA GLY A 134 -7.49 13.06 -0.92
C GLY A 134 -6.66 11.86 -1.42
N TYR A 135 -5.66 11.47 -0.65
CA TYR A 135 -4.82 10.30 -0.94
C TYR A 135 -5.64 8.99 -1.00
N LEU A 136 -6.57 8.79 -0.06
CA LEU A 136 -7.43 7.61 -0.04
C LEU A 136 -8.43 7.59 -1.20
N ARG A 137 -8.97 8.75 -1.60
CA ARG A 137 -9.79 8.88 -2.81
C ARG A 137 -9.01 8.53 -4.06
N ALA A 138 -7.79 9.05 -4.22
CA ALA A 138 -6.93 8.71 -5.35
C ALA A 138 -6.65 7.20 -5.41
N LYS A 139 -6.37 6.55 -4.26
CA LYS A 139 -6.21 5.08 -4.21
C LYS A 139 -7.46 4.33 -4.72
N ARG A 140 -8.65 4.75 -4.32
CA ARG A 140 -9.90 4.10 -4.71
C ARG A 140 -10.24 4.38 -6.17
N ASP A 141 -10.28 5.65 -6.53
CA ASP A 141 -10.86 6.14 -7.79
C ASP A 141 -9.89 6.02 -8.97
N GLN A 142 -8.58 6.10 -8.72
CA GLN A 142 -7.56 6.08 -9.78
C GLN A 142 -6.73 4.80 -9.80
N LEU A 143 -6.60 4.08 -8.68
CA LEU A 143 -5.73 2.90 -8.56
C LEU A 143 -6.48 1.61 -8.24
N GLY A 144 -7.81 1.64 -8.26
CA GLY A 144 -8.65 0.45 -8.11
C GLY A 144 -8.63 -0.19 -6.73
N HIS A 145 -8.17 0.51 -5.68
CA HIS A 145 -8.22 -0.04 -4.33
C HIS A 145 -9.67 -0.17 -3.84
N SER A 146 -10.01 -1.30 -3.22
CA SER A 146 -11.31 -1.50 -2.57
C SER A 146 -11.30 -0.86 -1.18
N LEU A 147 -11.83 0.36 -1.07
CA LEU A 147 -11.88 1.13 0.18
C LEU A 147 -13.29 1.65 0.44
N ARG A 148 -13.82 1.38 1.64
CA ARG A 148 -15.04 2.02 2.13
C ARG A 148 -14.67 3.36 2.78
N LEU A 149 -14.71 4.42 1.97
CA LEU A 149 -14.57 5.78 2.49
C LEU A 149 -15.93 6.23 3.00
N ALA A 150 -16.06 6.45 4.31
CA ALA A 150 -17.23 7.14 4.84
C ALA A 150 -17.28 8.53 4.22
N GLU A 151 -18.34 8.83 3.46
CA GLU A 151 -18.66 10.21 3.09
C GLU A 151 -18.95 10.94 4.39
N GLY A 152 -18.17 12.00 4.67
CA GLY A 152 -18.06 12.59 6.00
C GLY A 152 -19.40 12.76 6.71
N GLY A 153 -19.50 12.20 7.91
CA GLY A 153 -20.50 12.62 8.88
C GLY A 153 -20.30 14.11 9.18
N ARG A 154 -21.40 14.86 9.09
CA ARG A 154 -21.51 16.22 9.63
C ARG A 154 -21.22 16.23 11.12
#